data_AF-A0A957FUX9-F1
#
_entry.id   AF-A0A957FUX9-F1
#
_cell.length_a   1.000
_cell.length_b   1.000
_cell.length_c   1.000
_cell.angle_alpha   90.00
_cell.angle_beta   90.00
_cell.angle_gamma   90.00
#
_symmetry.space_group_name_H-M   'P 1'
#
loop_
_entity.id
_entity.type
_entity.pdbx_description
1 polymer ?
#
loop_
_entity_poly.entity_id
_entity_poly.type
_entity_poly.pdbx_seq_one_letter_code
_entity_poly.pdbx_strand_id
1 'polypeptide(L)'
;EDLPLNVSRESVQNTRIMRQLGKTVRKRVLRELDKLAQNEDEQATYEQFWEQYGRFFKEGLATDFEAREDIMPRLRFYSSKSDGALTTLDAYVERMAEGQDEIYYVLGDDLKSVQNSPHLDPFKARDLEVLYLVDAFDAFMSPALMTYQEKAFKNIDDASLELPEVEGEE
;
A
#
# COMPACT_ATOMS: atom_id res chain seq x y z
N GLU A 1 -8.64 -33.75 7.68
CA GLU A 1 -8.75 -34.78 8.74
C GLU A 1 -7.55 -34.80 9.70
N ASP A 2 -6.69 -33.77 9.74
CA ASP A 2 -5.39 -33.83 10.49
C ASP A 2 -5.31 -33.02 11.79
N LEU A 3 -6.44 -32.61 12.39
CA LEU A 3 -6.41 -31.93 13.70
C LEU A 3 -6.77 -32.93 14.81
N PRO A 4 -5.89 -33.17 15.80
CA PRO A 4 -6.21 -34.08 16.88
C PRO A 4 -7.39 -33.52 17.70
N LEU A 5 -8.30 -34.40 18.11
CA LEU A 5 -9.53 -34.04 18.82
C LEU A 5 -9.31 -33.57 20.27
N ASN A 6 -8.10 -33.75 20.81
CA ASN A 6 -7.80 -33.59 22.24
C ASN A 6 -6.69 -32.56 22.51
N VAL A 7 -6.79 -31.36 21.92
CA VAL A 7 -5.68 -30.38 21.95
C VAL A 7 -6.16 -29.07 22.56
N SER A 8 -5.43 -28.55 23.55
CA SER A 8 -5.72 -27.24 24.15
C SER A 8 -5.60 -26.14 23.10
N ARG A 9 -6.34 -25.03 23.25
CA ARG A 9 -6.29 -23.88 22.33
C ARG A 9 -4.86 -23.38 22.08
N GLU A 10 -3.98 -23.53 23.07
CA GLU A 10 -2.58 -23.13 23.04
C GLU A 10 -1.70 -24.13 22.24
N SER A 11 -1.92 -25.44 22.40
CA SER A 11 -1.15 -26.47 21.70
C SER A 11 -1.49 -26.57 20.20
N VAL A 12 -2.71 -26.18 19.80
CA VAL A 12 -3.15 -26.15 18.40
C VAL A 12 -2.53 -24.99 17.61
N GLN A 13 -2.37 -23.83 18.25
CA GLN A 13 -2.00 -22.56 17.60
C GLN A 13 -0.61 -22.59 16.94
N ASN A 14 0.28 -23.47 17.37
CA ASN A 14 1.68 -23.52 16.89
C ASN A 14 2.00 -24.72 15.99
N THR A 15 0.98 -25.37 15.42
CA THR A 15 1.19 -26.48 14.49
C THR A 15 1.45 -25.98 13.06
N ARG A 16 2.28 -26.70 12.29
CA ARG A 16 2.51 -26.42 10.86
C ARG A 16 1.20 -26.37 10.07
N ILE A 17 0.26 -27.25 10.43
CA ILE A 17 -1.07 -27.33 9.81
C ILE A 17 -1.85 -26.03 10.02
N MET A 18 -1.86 -25.47 11.23
CA MET A 18 -2.56 -24.20 11.49
C MET A 18 -1.95 -23.01 10.74
N ARG A 19 -0.61 -22.94 10.62
CA ARG A 19 0.04 -21.91 9.79
C ARG A 19 -0.35 -22.03 8.32
N GLN A 20 -0.36 -23.25 7.77
CA GLN A 20 -0.75 -23.48 6.38
C GLN A 20 -2.24 -23.17 6.14
N LEU A 21 -3.11 -23.52 7.09
CA LEU A 21 -4.51 -23.18 7.05
C LEU A 21 -4.70 -21.66 7.08
N GLY A 22 -4.02 -20.95 7.98
CA GLY A 22 -4.04 -19.49 8.06
C GLY A 22 -3.63 -18.82 6.74
N LYS A 23 -2.54 -19.28 6.12
CA LYS A 23 -2.10 -18.80 4.79
C LYS A 23 -3.16 -19.06 3.71
N THR A 24 -3.81 -20.21 3.74
CA THR A 24 -4.86 -20.58 2.77
C THR A 24 -6.09 -19.68 2.93
N VAL A 25 -6.53 -19.46 4.16
CA VAL A 25 -7.66 -18.57 4.47
C VAL A 25 -7.34 -17.14 4.07
N ARG A 26 -6.15 -16.63 4.44
CA ARG A 26 -5.68 -15.30 4.03
C ARG A 26 -5.77 -15.12 2.52
N LYS A 27 -5.15 -16.03 1.74
CA LYS A 27 -5.19 -15.95 0.27
C LYS A 27 -6.60 -16.02 -0.29
N ARG A 28 -7.50 -16.77 0.34
CA ARG A 28 -8.91 -16.82 -0.08
C ARG A 28 -9.61 -15.49 0.17
N VAL A 29 -9.46 -14.92 1.36
CA VAL A 29 -10.04 -13.61 1.72
C VAL A 29 -9.54 -12.53 0.78
N LEU A 30 -8.22 -12.43 0.60
CA LEU A 30 -7.61 -11.44 -0.28
C LEU A 30 -8.13 -11.55 -1.73
N ARG A 31 -8.32 -12.78 -2.24
CA ARG A 31 -8.89 -12.99 -3.58
C ARG A 31 -10.33 -12.52 -3.70
N GLU A 32 -11.18 -12.74 -2.69
CA GLU A 32 -12.56 -12.24 -2.74
C GLU A 32 -12.60 -10.71 -2.64
N LEU A 33 -11.69 -10.10 -1.88
CA LEU A 33 -11.51 -8.65 -1.85
C LEU A 33 -11.02 -8.08 -3.19
N ASP A 34 -10.14 -8.79 -3.90
CA ASP A 34 -9.71 -8.38 -5.23
C ASP A 34 -10.88 -8.37 -6.22
N LYS A 35 -11.74 -9.40 -6.18
CA LYS A 35 -12.95 -9.43 -7.02
C LYS A 35 -13.89 -8.28 -6.70
N LEU A 36 -14.08 -7.98 -5.42
CA LEU A 36 -14.88 -6.85 -4.98
C LEU A 36 -14.30 -5.53 -5.49
N ALA A 37 -12.98 -5.36 -5.45
CA ALA A 37 -12.28 -4.17 -5.95
C ALA A 37 -12.32 -4.01 -7.47
N GLN A 38 -12.46 -5.11 -8.21
CA GLN A 38 -12.49 -5.13 -9.67
C GLN A 38 -13.91 -5.04 -10.24
N ASN A 39 -14.93 -5.13 -9.39
CA ASN A 39 -16.32 -5.04 -9.80
C ASN A 39 -16.77 -3.58 -9.76
N GLU A 40 -16.96 -2.97 -10.94
CA GLU A 40 -17.36 -1.58 -11.09
C GLU A 40 -18.67 -1.25 -10.34
N ASP A 41 -19.62 -2.20 -10.29
CA ASP A 41 -20.89 -2.04 -9.59
C ASP A 41 -20.73 -2.04 -8.05
N GLU A 42 -19.62 -2.54 -7.53
CA GLU A 42 -19.33 -2.69 -6.10
C GLU A 42 -18.19 -1.78 -5.60
N GLN A 43 -17.70 -0.85 -6.44
CA GLN A 43 -16.59 0.04 -6.12
C GLN A 43 -16.81 0.79 -4.80
N ALA A 44 -18.00 1.36 -4.60
CA ALA A 44 -18.35 2.07 -3.37
C ALA A 44 -18.34 1.16 -2.13
N THR A 45 -18.67 -0.12 -2.29
CA THR A 45 -18.58 -1.12 -1.22
C THR A 45 -17.13 -1.40 -0.86
N TYR A 46 -16.24 -1.50 -1.86
CA TYR A 46 -14.82 -1.68 -1.61
C TYR A 46 -14.18 -0.46 -0.93
N GLU A 47 -14.57 0.75 -1.34
CA GLU A 47 -14.11 2.00 -0.70
C GLU A 47 -14.51 2.05 0.77
N GLN A 48 -15.77 1.72 1.10
CA GLN A 48 -16.22 1.60 2.49
C GLN A 48 -15.44 0.52 3.26
N PHE A 49 -15.18 -0.62 2.63
CA PHE A 49 -14.34 -1.65 3.23
C PHE A 49 -12.93 -1.12 3.55
N TRP A 50 -12.31 -0.42 2.60
CA TRP A 50 -10.98 0.14 2.79
C TRP A 50 -10.94 1.20 3.89
N GLU A 51 -11.94 2.09 3.94
CA GLU A 51 -12.05 3.11 4.99
C GLU A 51 -12.11 2.47 6.39
N GLN A 52 -12.86 1.37 6.55
CA GLN A 52 -13.03 0.71 7.84
C GLN A 52 -11.87 -0.22 8.21
N TYR A 53 -11.29 -0.93 7.23
CA TYR A 53 -10.39 -2.05 7.46
C TYR A 53 -8.98 -1.87 6.90
N GLY A 54 -8.71 -0.82 6.12
CA GLY A 54 -7.41 -0.56 5.50
C GLY A 54 -6.26 -0.48 6.49
N ARG A 55 -6.51 0.01 7.71
CA ARG A 55 -5.51 0.02 8.80
C ARG A 55 -4.94 -1.36 9.13
N PHE A 56 -5.74 -2.42 9.02
CA PHE A 56 -5.28 -3.78 9.29
C PHE A 56 -4.36 -4.31 8.20
N PHE A 57 -4.51 -3.82 6.96
CA PHE A 57 -3.55 -4.11 5.89
C PHE A 57 -2.22 -3.42 6.17
N LYS A 58 -2.27 -2.15 6.61
CA LYS A 58 -1.07 -1.38 6.97
C LYS A 58 -0.32 -2.03 8.14
N GLU A 59 -1.04 -2.44 9.18
CA GLU A 59 -0.48 -3.19 10.31
C GLU A 59 0.10 -4.54 9.88
N GLY A 60 -0.64 -5.30 9.06
CA GLY A 60 -0.18 -6.58 8.52
C GLY A 60 1.09 -6.44 7.69
N LEU A 61 1.21 -5.39 6.87
CA LEU A 61 2.43 -5.10 6.12
C LEU A 61 3.62 -4.85 7.06
N ALA A 62 3.42 -4.08 8.12
CA ALA A 62 4.48 -3.77 9.07
C ALA A 62 4.93 -4.99 9.88
N THR A 63 4.00 -5.86 10.29
CA THR A 63 4.23 -6.90 11.30
C THR A 63 4.40 -8.33 10.75
N ASP A 64 3.77 -8.67 9.61
CA ASP A 64 3.81 -10.01 9.02
C ASP A 64 4.62 -10.02 7.71
N PHE A 65 5.92 -10.27 7.85
CA PHE A 65 6.86 -10.35 6.72
C PHE A 65 6.46 -11.39 5.66
N GLU A 66 5.84 -12.51 6.06
CA GLU A 66 5.43 -13.58 5.14
C GLU A 66 4.15 -13.22 4.35
N ALA A 67 3.40 -12.21 4.80
CA ALA A 67 2.20 -11.73 4.14
C ALA A 67 2.44 -10.46 3.31
N ARG A 68 3.61 -9.82 3.40
CA ARG A 68 3.89 -8.54 2.72
C ARG A 68 3.62 -8.58 1.22
N GLU A 69 4.11 -9.59 0.52
CA GLU A 69 3.88 -9.74 -0.93
C GLU A 69 2.39 -9.92 -1.25
N ASP A 70 1.65 -10.59 -0.38
CA ASP A 70 0.20 -10.75 -0.53
C ASP A 70 -0.55 -9.44 -0.16
N ILE A 71 -0.01 -8.56 0.68
CA ILE A 71 -0.71 -7.36 1.17
C ILE A 71 -0.40 -6.12 0.32
N MET A 72 0.87 -5.94 -0.09
CA MET A 72 1.36 -4.74 -0.77
C MET A 72 0.48 -4.29 -1.96
N PRO A 73 0.08 -5.18 -2.90
CA PRO A 73 -0.74 -4.77 -4.06
C PRO A 73 -2.14 -4.26 -3.69
N ARG A 74 -2.59 -4.54 -2.46
CA ARG A 74 -3.95 -4.25 -1.97
C ARG A 74 -4.00 -2.98 -1.14
N LEU A 75 -2.87 -2.33 -0.92
CA LEU A 75 -2.84 -1.01 -0.33
C LEU A 75 -3.54 0.00 -1.26
N ARG A 76 -4.18 1.00 -0.65
CA ARG A 76 -4.76 2.14 -1.34
C ARG A 76 -4.25 3.42 -0.73
N PHE A 77 -4.00 4.40 -1.58
CA PHE A 77 -3.42 5.69 -1.21
C PHE A 77 -4.14 6.81 -1.93
N TYR A 78 -4.15 8.02 -1.36
CA TYR A 78 -4.37 9.20 -2.18
C TYR A 78 -3.07 9.55 -2.90
N SER A 79 -3.12 10.37 -3.93
CA SER A 79 -1.93 10.84 -4.64
C SER A 79 -2.12 12.24 -5.20
N SER A 80 -1.03 12.84 -5.67
CA SER A 80 -1.05 14.12 -6.38
C SER A 80 -1.80 14.09 -7.71
N LYS A 81 -2.02 12.90 -8.30
CA LYS A 81 -2.72 12.74 -9.59
C LYS A 81 -4.05 11.96 -9.48
N SER A 82 -4.51 11.63 -8.26
CA SER A 82 -5.76 10.86 -8.08
C SER A 82 -6.99 11.70 -7.79
N ASP A 83 -6.92 13.02 -7.89
CA ASP A 83 -8.06 13.94 -7.72
C ASP A 83 -8.89 13.73 -6.44
N GLY A 84 -8.21 13.34 -5.35
CA GLY A 84 -8.84 13.06 -4.07
C GLY A 84 -9.54 11.71 -3.97
N ALA A 85 -9.46 10.86 -5.00
CA ALA A 85 -9.84 9.46 -4.94
C ALA A 85 -8.66 8.58 -4.50
N LEU A 86 -8.97 7.40 -4.00
CA LEU A 86 -7.98 6.37 -3.70
C LEU A 86 -7.44 5.75 -5.00
N THR A 87 -6.14 5.48 -5.04
CA THR A 87 -5.45 4.81 -6.13
C THR A 87 -4.72 3.56 -5.64
N THR A 88 -4.33 2.69 -6.57
CA THR A 88 -3.55 1.47 -6.31
C THR A 88 -2.09 1.70 -6.69
N LEU A 89 -1.20 0.85 -6.18
CA LEU A 89 0.20 0.86 -6.61
C LEU A 89 0.36 0.49 -8.08
N ASP A 90 -0.46 -0.43 -8.60
CA ASP A 90 -0.44 -0.75 -10.04
C ASP A 90 -0.80 0.46 -10.89
N ALA A 91 -1.86 1.19 -10.51
CA ALA A 91 -2.29 2.37 -11.23
C ALA A 91 -1.26 3.50 -11.14
N TYR A 92 -0.56 3.63 -10.01
CA TYR A 92 0.60 4.54 -9.91
C TYR A 92 1.70 4.14 -10.89
N VAL A 93 2.08 2.85 -10.93
CA VAL A 93 3.12 2.33 -11.82
C VAL A 93 2.76 2.57 -13.30
N GLU A 94 1.50 2.39 -13.68
CA GLU A 94 1.00 2.67 -15.02
C GLU A 94 1.09 4.16 -15.41
N ARG A 95 1.11 5.07 -14.43
CA ARG A 95 1.23 6.53 -14.62
C ARG A 95 2.63 7.08 -14.37
N MET A 96 3.62 6.22 -14.10
CA MET A 96 5.01 6.65 -13.91
C MET A 96 5.56 7.28 -15.19
N ALA A 97 6.33 8.35 -15.02
CA ALA A 97 7.00 9.00 -16.14
C ALA A 97 8.10 8.10 -16.73
N GLU A 98 8.44 8.30 -18.00
CA GLU A 98 9.56 7.60 -18.63
C GLU A 98 10.87 7.93 -17.89
N GLY A 99 11.67 6.91 -17.58
CA GLY A 99 12.88 7.06 -16.77
C GLY A 99 12.66 7.15 -15.25
N GLN A 100 11.42 7.12 -14.77
CA GLN A 100 11.13 7.06 -13.34
C GLN A 100 11.34 5.62 -12.80
N ASP A 101 12.22 5.47 -11.81
CA ASP A 101 12.55 4.18 -11.18
C ASP A 101 12.11 4.05 -9.72
N GLU A 102 11.49 5.08 -9.17
CA GLU A 102 11.12 5.17 -7.75
C GLU A 102 9.65 5.57 -7.57
N ILE A 103 9.03 5.05 -6.51
CA ILE A 103 7.69 5.43 -6.07
C ILE A 103 7.82 6.48 -4.99
N TYR A 104 7.38 7.69 -5.28
CA TYR A 104 7.48 8.82 -4.36
C TYR A 104 6.29 8.87 -3.41
N TYR A 105 6.55 9.16 -2.14
CA TYR A 105 5.51 9.32 -1.13
C TYR A 105 5.84 10.42 -0.13
N VAL A 106 4.82 10.92 0.53
CA VAL A 106 4.93 11.89 1.63
C VAL A 106 4.02 11.49 2.79
N LEU A 107 4.52 11.68 4.01
CA LEU A 107 3.75 11.46 5.24
C LEU A 107 3.16 12.79 5.71
N GLY A 108 1.94 12.76 6.22
CA GLY A 108 1.30 13.94 6.82
C GLY A 108 0.18 13.58 7.78
N ASP A 109 -0.30 14.56 8.53
CA ASP A 109 -1.39 14.37 9.49
C ASP A 109 -2.77 14.30 8.82
N ASP A 110 -2.92 14.94 7.66
CA ASP A 110 -4.16 14.98 6.89
C ASP A 110 -3.92 15.34 5.42
N LEU A 111 -4.90 15.03 4.57
CA LEU A 111 -4.82 15.23 3.13
C LEU A 111 -4.56 16.69 2.71
N LYS A 112 -5.17 17.66 3.41
CA LYS A 112 -5.01 19.07 3.10
C LYS A 112 -3.60 19.55 3.41
N SER A 113 -3.02 19.08 4.51
CA SER A 113 -1.66 19.42 4.92
C SER A 113 -0.62 18.95 3.89
N VAL A 114 -0.70 17.69 3.44
CA VAL A 114 0.24 17.18 2.41
C VAL A 114 0.02 17.82 1.05
N GLN A 115 -1.22 18.07 0.61
CA GLN A 115 -1.49 18.72 -0.68
C GLN A 115 -0.85 20.12 -0.81
N ASN A 116 -0.68 20.82 0.32
CA ASN A 116 -0.05 22.14 0.41
C ASN A 116 1.43 22.08 0.81
N SER A 117 2.03 20.89 0.87
CA SER A 117 3.44 20.74 1.24
C SER A 117 4.35 21.36 0.17
N PRO A 118 5.33 22.20 0.56
CA PRO A 118 6.33 22.75 -0.37
C PRO A 118 7.24 21.65 -0.95
N HIS A 119 7.35 20.50 -0.28
CA HIS A 119 8.13 19.37 -0.78
C HIS A 119 7.55 18.78 -2.08
N LEU A 120 6.29 19.09 -2.42
CA LEU A 120 5.67 18.65 -3.68
C LEU A 120 6.08 19.50 -4.88
N ASP A 121 6.56 20.73 -4.71
CA ASP A 121 6.80 21.66 -5.81
C ASP A 121 7.79 21.10 -6.86
N PRO A 122 8.92 20.47 -6.49
CA PRO A 122 9.85 19.88 -7.45
C PRO A 122 9.26 18.70 -8.26
N PHE A 123 8.31 17.97 -7.67
CA PHE A 123 7.64 16.82 -8.31
C PHE A 123 6.54 17.30 -9.25
N LYS A 124 5.75 18.28 -8.82
CA LYS A 124 4.75 18.93 -9.68
C LYS A 124 5.40 19.56 -10.91
N ALA A 125 6.55 20.21 -10.75
CA ALA A 125 7.30 20.81 -11.85
C ALA A 125 7.80 19.78 -12.89
N ARG A 126 7.98 18.51 -12.47
CA ARG A 126 8.45 17.40 -13.31
C ARG A 126 7.36 16.39 -13.68
N ASP A 127 6.11 16.72 -13.38
CA ASP A 127 4.96 15.83 -13.51
C ASP A 127 5.16 14.43 -12.86
N LEU A 128 5.87 14.37 -11.73
CA LEU A 128 6.06 13.14 -10.95
C LEU A 128 4.92 12.97 -9.94
N GLU A 129 4.27 11.81 -9.97
CA GLU A 129 3.20 11.48 -9.01
C GLU A 129 3.77 11.18 -7.62
N VAL A 130 3.10 11.66 -6.58
CA VAL A 130 3.47 11.42 -5.17
C VAL A 130 2.28 10.82 -4.45
N LEU A 131 2.49 9.69 -3.76
CA LEU A 131 1.52 9.08 -2.87
C LEU A 131 1.40 9.85 -1.55
N TYR A 132 0.17 10.06 -1.08
CA TYR A 132 -0.12 10.73 0.18
C TYR A 132 -0.48 9.70 1.25
N LEU A 133 0.36 9.64 2.28
CA LEU A 133 0.21 8.76 3.42
C LEU A 133 -0.22 9.60 4.63
N VAL A 134 -1.52 9.59 4.91
CA VAL A 134 -2.19 10.53 5.83
C VAL A 134 -2.93 9.84 6.98
N ASP A 135 -2.75 8.52 7.13
CA ASP A 135 -3.30 7.77 8.24
C ASP A 135 -2.28 7.66 9.38
N ALA A 136 -2.75 7.63 10.62
CA ALA A 136 -1.91 7.49 11.81
C ALA A 136 -1.00 6.23 11.78
N PHE A 137 -1.42 5.17 11.08
CA PHE A 137 -0.62 3.95 10.92
C PHE A 137 0.39 4.04 9.78
N ASP A 138 0.33 5.05 8.90
CA ASP A 138 1.25 5.14 7.78
C ASP A 138 2.69 5.36 8.22
N ALA A 139 2.92 6.15 9.27
CA ALA A 139 4.26 6.31 9.85
C ALA A 139 4.84 4.96 10.34
N PHE A 140 4.00 4.08 10.89
CA PHE A 140 4.40 2.74 11.33
C PHE A 140 4.60 1.76 10.17
N MET A 141 3.82 1.91 9.11
CA MET A 141 3.85 1.04 7.92
C MET A 141 4.96 1.42 6.94
N SER A 142 5.30 2.71 6.82
CA SER A 142 6.25 3.22 5.83
C SER A 142 7.63 2.56 5.86
N PRO A 143 8.24 2.16 7.00
CA PRO A 143 9.51 1.43 6.98
C PRO A 143 9.42 0.02 6.37
N ALA A 144 8.21 -0.53 6.22
CA ALA A 144 7.96 -1.79 5.54
C ALA A 144 7.70 -1.63 4.04
N LEU A 145 7.56 -0.39 3.53
CA LEU A 145 7.53 -0.08 2.11
C LEU A 145 8.94 -0.20 1.53
N MET A 146 9.28 -1.40 1.06
CA MET A 146 10.58 -1.69 0.46
C MET A 146 10.52 -1.40 -1.04
N THR A 147 10.02 -2.34 -1.81
CA THR A 147 9.92 -2.26 -3.26
C THR A 147 8.55 -2.75 -3.73
N TYR A 148 8.11 -2.22 -4.86
CA TYR A 148 6.93 -2.71 -5.57
C TYR A 148 7.24 -2.76 -7.06
N GLN A 149 7.08 -3.94 -7.68
CA GLN A 149 7.49 -4.17 -9.07
C GLN A 149 8.91 -3.65 -9.37
N GLU A 150 9.87 -3.97 -8.48
CA GLU A 150 11.28 -3.54 -8.54
C GLU A 150 11.54 -2.03 -8.33
N LYS A 151 10.49 -1.21 -8.18
CA LYS A 151 10.60 0.22 -7.88
C LYS A 151 10.70 0.45 -6.38
N ALA A 152 11.69 1.20 -5.93
CA ALA A 152 11.90 1.50 -4.51
C ALA A 152 10.98 2.64 -4.04
N PHE A 153 10.50 2.57 -2.80
CA PHE A 153 9.76 3.69 -2.21
C PHE A 153 10.72 4.76 -1.67
N LYS A 154 10.42 6.03 -1.95
CA LYS A 154 11.21 7.18 -1.49
C LYS A 154 10.32 8.24 -0.87
N ASN A 155 10.70 8.66 0.35
CA ASN A 155 10.07 9.79 1.00
C ASN A 155 10.58 11.09 0.36
N ILE A 156 9.67 11.94 -0.10
CA ILE A 156 10.02 13.22 -0.71
C ILE A 156 10.64 14.24 0.26
N ASP A 157 10.42 14.04 1.57
CA ASP A 157 10.96 14.90 2.62
C ASP A 157 12.40 14.50 3.00
N ASP A 158 12.94 13.42 2.40
CA ASP A 158 14.32 12.99 2.62
C ASP A 158 15.30 13.97 1.96
N ALA A 159 16.20 14.56 2.76
CA ALA A 159 17.19 15.52 2.28
C ALA A 159 18.22 14.92 1.30
N SER A 160 18.34 13.60 1.24
CA SER A 160 19.23 12.88 0.33
C SER A 160 18.56 12.47 -0.99
N LEU A 161 17.28 12.83 -1.18
CA LEU A 161 16.55 12.46 -2.39
C LEU A 161 17.04 13.26 -3.60
N GLU A 162 17.48 12.53 -4.62
CA GLU A 162 17.83 13.06 -5.93
C GLU A 162 16.70 12.74 -6.92
N LEU A 163 16.24 13.73 -7.67
CA LEU A 163 15.19 13.53 -8.66
C LEU A 163 15.80 13.13 -10.00
N PRO A 164 15.18 12.20 -10.74
CA PRO A 164 15.62 11.85 -12.08
C PRO A 164 15.49 13.05 -13.03
N GLU A 165 16.37 13.10 -14.03
CA GLU A 165 16.17 13.93 -15.21
C GLU A 165 15.05 13.28 -16.04
N VAL A 166 13.84 13.79 -15.93
CA VAL A 166 12.68 13.35 -16.71
C VAL A 166 12.57 14.22 -17.95
N GLU A 167 12.38 13.60 -19.12
CA GLU A 167 12.21 14.32 -20.39
C GLU A 167 10.86 15.06 -20.39
N GLY A 168 10.89 16.31 -19.94
CA GLY A 168 9.75 17.23 -19.92
C GLY A 168 10.12 18.70 -19.71
N GLU A 169 11.41 19.03 -19.70
CA GLU A 169 11.89 20.42 -19.74
C GLU A 169 11.90 20.94 -21.18
N GLU A 170 10.74 21.40 -21.67
CA GLU A 170 10.63 22.52 -22.63
C GLU A 170 9.53 23.50 -22.20
#